data_AF-A0A7T5UXW4-F1
#
_entry.id   AF-A0A7T5UXW4-F1
#
_cell.length_a   1.000
_cell.length_b   1.000
_cell.length_c   1.000
_cell.angle_alpha   90.00
_cell.angle_beta   90.00
_cell.angle_gamma   90.00
#
_symmetry.space_group_name_H-M   'P 1'
#
loop_
_entity.id
_entity.type
_entity.pdbx_description
1 polymer ?
#
loop_
_entity_poly.entity_id
_entity_poly.type
_entity_poly.pdbx_seq_one_letter_code
_entity_poly.pdbx_strand_id
1 'polypeptide(L)'
;MSENKKDIMINFKKAKSLMDKLISMTEDGEYCIDIMQQNLAAIGLLKSAHQMLMAGHLNTCFKNAMASKNEKLKAKMVEEILKVNKLAAK
;
A
#
# COMPACT_ATOMS: atom_id res chain seq x y z
N MET A 1 2.01 13.47 5.89
CA MET A 1 2.14 13.03 4.48
C MET A 1 3.47 13.42 3.81
N SER A 2 4.30 14.33 4.35
CA SER A 2 5.49 14.81 3.62
C SER A 2 6.71 13.88 3.65
N GLU A 3 7.02 13.21 4.77
CA GLU A 3 8.31 12.49 4.89
C GLU A 3 8.47 11.29 3.96
N ASN A 4 7.41 10.54 3.66
CA ASN A 4 7.52 9.29 2.87
C ASN A 4 6.88 9.36 1.48
N LYS A 5 6.42 10.53 1.02
CA LYS A 5 5.69 10.65 -0.26
C LYS A 5 6.56 10.22 -1.45
N LYS A 6 7.85 10.54 -1.42
CA LYS A 6 8.81 10.17 -2.48
C LYS A 6 8.98 8.65 -2.57
N ASP A 7 9.18 7.98 -1.44
CA ASP A 7 9.43 6.54 -1.41
C ASP A 7 8.18 5.73 -1.74
N ILE A 8 7.01 6.16 -1.29
CA ILE A 8 5.71 5.61 -1.71
C ILE A 8 5.58 5.70 -3.25
N MET A 9 5.91 6.86 -3.82
CA MET A 9 5.85 7.06 -5.27
C MET A 9 6.87 6.19 -6.02
N ILE A 10 8.07 6.02 -5.48
CA ILE A 10 9.08 5.11 -6.05
C ILE A 10 8.54 3.68 -6.09
N ASN A 11 7.95 3.19 -5.00
CA ASN A 11 7.36 1.85 -4.96
C ASN A 11 6.23 1.68 -5.98
N PHE A 12 5.33 2.66 -6.10
CA PHE A 12 4.26 2.60 -7.10
C PHE A 12 4.80 2.63 -8.54
N LYS A 13 5.82 3.44 -8.83
CA LYS A 13 6.44 3.47 -10.17
C LYS A 13 7.12 2.14 -10.50
N LYS A 14 7.87 1.56 -9.55
CA LYS A 14 8.49 0.24 -9.72
C LYS A 14 7.45 -0.86 -9.91
N ALA A 15 6.37 -0.85 -9.13
CA ALA A 15 5.27 -1.80 -9.26
C ALA A 15 4.62 -1.67 -10.65
N LYS A 16 4.38 -0.45 -11.14
CA LYS A 16 3.89 -0.22 -12.50
C LYS A 16 4.82 -0.85 -13.56
N SER A 17 6.11 -0.59 -13.49
CA SER A 17 7.08 -1.18 -14.44
C SER A 17 7.10 -2.72 -14.38
N LEU A 18 6.93 -3.31 -13.20
CA LEU A 18 6.80 -4.77 -13.08
C LEU A 18 5.48 -5.28 -13.67
N MET A 19 4.38 -4.54 -13.54
CA MET A 19 3.12 -4.90 -14.20
C MET A 19 3.26 -4.91 -15.72
N ASP A 20 3.89 -3.87 -16.29
CA ASP A 20 4.15 -3.80 -17.73
C ASP A 20 4.98 -5.00 -18.20
N LYS A 21 6.00 -5.40 -17.41
CA LYS A 21 6.81 -6.59 -17.67
C LYS A 21 6.03 -7.90 -17.53
N LEU A 22 5.19 -8.04 -16.51
CA LEU A 22 4.40 -9.26 -16.29
C LEU A 22 3.44 -9.54 -17.45
N ILE A 23 2.87 -8.48 -18.02
CA ILE A 23 2.04 -8.57 -19.23
C ILE A 23 2.89 -9.12 -20.38
N SER A 24 4.04 -8.51 -20.68
CA SER A 24 4.90 -8.98 -21.78
C SER A 24 5.38 -10.42 -21.58
N MET A 25 5.84 -10.78 -20.37
CA MET A 25 6.28 -12.14 -20.06
C MET A 25 5.16 -13.18 -20.28
N THR A 26 3.91 -12.79 -19.98
CA THR A 26 2.75 -13.67 -20.18
C THR A 26 2.39 -13.81 -21.66
N GLU A 27 2.43 -12.70 -22.41
CA GLU A 27 2.19 -12.69 -23.86
C GLU A 27 3.25 -13.48 -24.63
N ASP A 28 4.50 -13.38 -24.22
CA ASP A 28 5.66 -14.06 -24.81
C ASP A 28 5.77 -15.54 -24.40
N GLY A 29 4.92 -16.01 -23.48
CA GLY A 29 4.92 -17.38 -23.00
C GLY A 29 6.18 -17.75 -22.20
N GLU A 30 6.73 -16.81 -21.44
CA GLU A 30 7.91 -17.03 -20.61
C GLU A 30 7.67 -18.06 -19.50
N TYR A 31 8.77 -18.55 -18.91
CA TYR A 31 8.71 -19.59 -17.89
C TYR A 31 7.89 -19.16 -16.67
N CYS A 32 6.90 -19.97 -16.31
CA CYS A 32 5.91 -19.64 -15.27
C CYS A 32 6.53 -19.26 -13.92
N ILE A 33 7.63 -19.90 -13.52
CA ILE A 33 8.29 -19.59 -12.24
C ILE A 33 8.86 -18.17 -12.24
N ASP A 34 9.40 -17.70 -13.36
CA ASP A 34 9.94 -16.35 -13.47
C ASP A 34 8.82 -15.32 -13.39
N ILE A 35 7.69 -15.56 -14.06
CA ILE A 35 6.48 -14.74 -13.96
C ILE A 35 6.01 -14.68 -12.49
N MET A 36 5.93 -15.83 -11.81
CA MET A 36 5.53 -15.89 -10.40
C MET A 36 6.47 -15.09 -9.50
N GLN A 37 7.79 -15.16 -9.72
CA GLN A 37 8.76 -14.38 -8.95
C GLN A 37 8.60 -12.87 -9.17
N GLN A 38 8.44 -12.42 -10.42
CA GLN A 38 8.21 -10.99 -10.73
C GLN A 38 6.87 -10.51 -10.15
N ASN A 39 5.84 -11.35 -10.15
CA ASN A 39 4.55 -11.05 -9.54
C ASN A 39 4.66 -10.85 -8.03
N LEU A 40 5.39 -11.73 -7.34
CA LEU A 40 5.66 -11.57 -5.91
C LEU A 40 6.47 -10.29 -5.61
N ALA A 41 7.39 -9.91 -6.48
CA ALA A 41 8.12 -8.65 -6.35
C ALA A 41 7.20 -7.42 -6.48
N ALA A 42 6.24 -7.43 -7.42
CA ALA A 42 5.24 -6.37 -7.57
C ALA A 42 4.35 -6.25 -6.32
N ILE A 43 3.86 -7.39 -5.80
CA ILE A 43 3.08 -7.44 -4.56
C ILE A 43 3.88 -6.88 -3.38
N GLY A 44 5.17 -7.22 -3.27
CA GLY A 44 6.06 -6.72 -2.22
C GLY A 44 6.18 -5.19 -2.21
N LEU A 45 6.33 -4.58 -3.40
CA LEU A 45 6.37 -3.11 -3.54
C LEU A 45 5.05 -2.45 -3.13
N LEU A 46 3.92 -3.00 -3.56
CA LEU A 46 2.59 -2.50 -3.20
C LEU A 46 2.34 -2.60 -1.69
N LYS A 47 2.72 -3.74 -1.07
CA LYS A 47 2.62 -3.94 0.38
C LYS A 47 3.48 -2.94 1.15
N SER A 48 4.72 -2.71 0.70
CA SER A 48 5.61 -1.71 1.29
C SER A 48 5.04 -0.29 1.17
N ALA A 49 4.50 0.09 0.00
CA ALA A 49 3.83 1.38 -0.18
C ALA A 49 2.61 1.54 0.74
N HIS A 50 1.80 0.49 0.89
CA HIS A 50 0.66 0.47 1.80
C HIS A 50 1.08 0.68 3.26
N GLN A 51 2.13 -0.01 3.72
CA GLN A 51 2.65 0.16 5.09
C GLN A 51 3.14 1.60 5.34
N MET A 52 3.84 2.20 4.38
CA MET A 52 4.27 3.61 4.48
C MET A 52 3.08 4.58 4.53
N LEU A 53 2.03 4.35 3.74
CA LEU A 53 0.79 5.13 3.79
C LEU A 53 0.10 5.00 5.15
N MET A 54 -0.02 3.77 5.67
CA MET A 54 -0.61 3.49 6.98
C MET A 54 0.16 4.20 8.09
N ALA A 55 1.49 4.05 8.13
CA ALA A 55 2.33 4.72 9.12
C ALA A 55 2.20 6.25 9.04
N GLY A 56 2.15 6.81 7.82
CA GLY A 56 1.92 8.23 7.60
C GLY A 56 0.56 8.70 8.12
N HIS A 57 -0.51 7.95 7.84
CA HIS A 57 -1.87 8.25 8.32
C HIS A 57 -1.96 8.20 9.86
N LEU A 58 -1.38 7.17 10.48
CA LEU A 58 -1.36 7.00 11.93
C LEU A 58 -0.63 8.15 12.63
N ASN A 59 0.51 8.58 12.11
CA ASN A 59 1.30 9.66 12.69
C ASN A 59 0.74 11.07 12.45
N THR A 60 -0.20 11.25 11.51
CA THR A 60 -0.80 12.55 11.22
C THR A 60 -2.30 12.59 11.50
N CYS A 61 -3.12 12.05 10.60
CA CYS A 61 -4.57 12.24 10.64
C CYS A 61 -5.17 11.58 11.88
N PHE A 62 -4.75 10.34 12.14
CA PHE A 62 -5.22 9.57 13.29
C PHE A 62 -4.75 10.20 14.60
N LYS A 63 -3.45 10.49 14.75
CA LYS A 63 -2.89 11.13 15.95
C LYS A 63 -3.59 12.45 16.28
N ASN A 64 -3.83 13.30 15.27
CA ASN A 64 -4.51 14.58 15.46
C ASN A 64 -5.98 14.39 15.87
N ALA A 65 -6.68 13.43 15.28
CA ALA A 65 -8.04 13.10 15.66
C ALA A 65 -8.14 12.56 17.09
N MET A 66 -7.21 11.71 17.51
CA MET A 66 -7.15 11.17 18.88
C MET A 66 -6.88 12.25 19.92
N ALA A 67 -6.10 13.27 19.58
CA ALA A 67 -5.85 14.43 20.44
C ALA A 67 -7.05 15.40 20.53
N SER A 68 -8.05 15.26 19.65
CA SER A 68 -9.24 16.13 19.67
C SER A 68 -10.21 15.76 20.80
N LYS A 69 -11.07 16.69 21.21
CA LYS A 69 -12.18 16.43 22.15
C LYS A 69 -13.43 15.84 21.46
N ASN A 70 -13.37 15.56 20.15
CA ASN A 70 -14.51 15.12 19.37
C ASN A 70 -14.59 13.59 19.33
N GLU A 71 -15.43 13.00 20.17
CA GLU A 71 -15.59 11.55 20.26
C GLU A 71 -16.12 10.91 18.96
N LYS A 72 -16.97 11.61 18.20
CA LYS A 72 -17.42 11.11 16.88
C LYS A 72 -16.26 11.01 15.89
N LEU A 73 -15.35 11.98 15.90
CA LEU A 73 -14.16 11.95 15.06
C LEU A 73 -13.24 10.79 15.45
N LYS A 74 -13.07 10.53 16.75
CA LYS A 74 -12.26 9.39 17.22
C LYS A 74 -12.84 8.06 16.75
N ALA A 75 -14.14 7.83 16.97
CA ALA A 75 -14.82 6.61 16.55
C ALA A 75 -14.67 6.38 15.04
N LYS A 76 -14.89 7.43 14.23
CA LYS A 76 -14.72 7.37 12.77
C LYS A 76 -13.32 6.94 12.36
N MET A 77 -12.27 7.49 12.99
CA MET A 77 -10.89 7.15 12.64
C MET A 77 -10.54 5.69 12.98
N VAL A 78 -11.06 5.17 14.09
CA VAL A 78 -10.90 3.75 14.44
C VAL A 78 -11.61 2.86 13.41
N GLU A 79 -12.83 3.21 13.02
CA GLU A 79 -13.58 2.47 11.99
C GLU A 79 -12.85 2.45 10.64
N GLU A 80 -12.24 3.57 10.22
CA GLU A 80 -11.44 3.65 8.99
C GLU A 80 -10.27 2.67 9.01
N ILE A 81 -9.52 2.60 10.13
CA ILE A 81 -8.41 1.63 10.28
C ILE A 81 -8.93 0.20 10.25
N LEU A 82 -10.00 -0.11 10.98
CA LEU A 82 -10.59 -1.45 10.99
C LEU A 82 -11.08 -1.87 9.60
N LYS A 83 -11.66 -0.94 8.83
CA LYS A 83 -12.10 -1.18 7.45
C LYS A 83 -10.93 -1.54 6.55
N VAL A 84 -9.83 -0.79 6.62
CA VAL A 84 -8.62 -1.08 5.82
C VAL A 84 -7.99 -2.41 6.24
N ASN A 85 -7.89 -2.71 7.53
CA ASN A 85 -7.33 -3.97 8.03
C ASN A 85 -8.13 -5.19 7.55
N LYS A 86 -9.47 -5.09 7.51
CA LYS A 86 -10.33 -6.16 6.96
C LYS A 86 -10.11 -6.42 5.47
N LEU A 87 -9.65 -5.42 4.70
CA LEU A 87 -9.32 -5.60 3.29
C LEU A 87 -7.95 -6.26 3.12
N ALA A 88 -6.99 -5.95 4.00
CA ALA A 88 -5.64 -6.53 3.95
C ALA A 88 -5.58 -8.00 4.42
N ALA A 89 -6.58 -8.45 5.18
CA ALA A 89 -6.71 -9.82 5.68
C ALA A 89 -7.46 -10.76 4.73
N LYS A 90 -7.97 -10.24 3.60
CA LYS A 90 -8.56 -11.04 2.52
C LYS A 90 -7.52 -11.34 1.47
#